data_AF-A0A1C3KHR3-F1
#
_entry.id   AF-A0A1C3KHR3-F1
#
_cell.length_a   1.000
_cell.length_b   1.000
_cell.length_c   1.000
_cell.angle_alpha   90.00
_cell.angle_beta   90.00
_cell.angle_gamma   90.00
#
_symmetry.space_group_name_H-M   'P 1'
#
loop_
_entity.id
_entity.type
_entity.pdbx_description
1 polymer ?
#
loop_
_entity_poly.entity_id
_entity_poly.type
_entity_poly.pdbx_seq_one_letter_code
_entity_poly.pdbx_strand_id
1 'polypeptide(L)'
;MKKRKIERCIYHLLNRLKIYVNVWIKIKNVIKYVFSPLIIREKFNVKTYRKRRICPSMTLVLDLDETLIYCTKKKKFKYQKEVDVLINGKYLSLYVCKRPYIDLFFSVLYPFYEIVIFTTSIKSYADTVLNIIDVDHYIDKKFYREDCYEINKKIYIKNLLNIKKEISKIILIDDTNISSVKYPDNFFQIKKWQGDLNDTELLDIIPFFLNLRKVRDIRSICSFRSKSQKDISKLFFNVPDKQIKYFTHNNLTCLYSNSFAFQAINYLKIFMNKFRYASKKKQWNELGKKINNKLKSYPYSLSKLKGSSDDEEEERRRTLKKIVKRGLHHRSGDS
;
A
#
# COMPACT_ATOMS: atom_id res chain seq x y z
N MET A 1 -4.84 1.74 67.84
CA MET A 1 -3.81 1.69 66.78
C MET A 1 -3.94 0.50 65.80
N LYS A 2 -4.48 -0.66 66.21
CA LYS A 2 -4.61 -1.87 65.35
C LYS A 2 -5.67 -1.77 64.21
N LYS A 3 -6.82 -1.13 64.47
CA LYS A 3 -7.94 -1.03 63.51
C LYS A 3 -7.58 -0.31 62.19
N ARG A 4 -6.89 0.83 62.26
CA ARG A 4 -6.44 1.59 61.08
C ARG A 4 -5.37 0.85 60.24
N LYS A 5 -4.56 -0.03 60.85
CA LYS A 5 -3.62 -0.88 60.10
C LYS A 5 -4.36 -1.96 59.32
N ILE A 6 -5.37 -2.58 59.92
CA ILE A 6 -6.20 -3.61 59.28
C ILE A 6 -6.97 -3.01 58.10
N GLU A 7 -7.58 -1.83 58.26
CA GLU A 7 -8.27 -1.13 57.16
C GLU A 7 -7.34 -0.81 55.98
N ARG A 8 -6.09 -0.40 56.23
CA ARG A 8 -5.09 -0.19 55.18
C ARG A 8 -4.70 -1.50 54.49
N CYS A 9 -4.54 -2.59 55.23
CA CYS A 9 -4.25 -3.90 54.65
C CYS A 9 -5.40 -4.40 53.77
N ILE A 10 -6.65 -4.25 54.23
CA ILE A 10 -7.85 -4.61 53.45
C ILE A 10 -7.92 -3.76 52.18
N TYR A 11 -7.68 -2.45 52.28
CA TYR A 11 -7.66 -1.55 51.12
C TYR A 11 -6.61 -1.97 50.09
N HIS A 12 -5.38 -2.29 50.52
CA HIS A 12 -4.33 -2.77 49.62
C HIS A 12 -4.66 -4.12 48.97
N LEU A 13 -5.29 -5.03 49.70
CA LEU A 13 -5.72 -6.33 49.18
C LEU A 13 -6.81 -6.16 48.11
N LEU A 14 -7.84 -5.36 48.40
CA LEU A 14 -8.92 -5.07 47.46
C LEU A 14 -8.40 -4.36 46.19
N ASN A 15 -7.43 -3.45 46.34
CA ASN A 15 -6.86 -2.76 45.19
C ASN A 15 -6.01 -3.69 44.31
N ARG A 16 -5.26 -4.64 44.92
CA ARG A 16 -4.57 -5.70 44.17
C ARG A 16 -5.58 -6.61 43.45
N LEU A 17 -6.63 -7.05 44.13
CA LEU A 17 -7.71 -7.84 43.52
C LEU A 17 -8.34 -7.12 42.32
N LYS A 18 -8.62 -5.82 42.43
CA LYS A 18 -9.15 -4.99 41.34
C LYS A 18 -8.20 -4.94 40.14
N ILE A 19 -6.90 -4.87 40.37
CA ILE A 19 -5.88 -4.93 39.31
C ILE A 19 -5.91 -6.30 38.62
N TYR A 20 -5.92 -7.39 39.38
CA TYR A 20 -5.99 -8.75 38.82
C TYR A 20 -7.26 -8.98 38.00
N VAL A 21 -8.42 -8.53 38.49
CA VAL A 21 -9.69 -8.62 37.76
C VAL A 21 -9.64 -7.82 36.46
N ASN A 22 -9.08 -6.60 36.47
CA ASN A 22 -8.94 -5.79 35.25
C ASN A 22 -7.97 -6.41 34.23
N VAL A 23 -6.88 -7.01 34.70
CA VAL A 23 -5.95 -7.75 33.83
C VAL A 23 -6.64 -8.98 33.25
N TRP A 24 -7.38 -9.73 34.06
CA TRP A 24 -8.14 -10.90 33.62
C TRP A 24 -9.21 -10.56 32.57
N ILE A 25 -9.96 -9.47 32.76
CA ILE A 25 -10.94 -8.99 31.78
C ILE A 25 -10.28 -8.64 30.45
N LYS A 26 -9.11 -7.98 30.48
CA LYS A 26 -8.37 -7.66 29.25
C LYS A 26 -7.86 -8.92 28.55
N ILE A 27 -7.29 -9.88 29.29
CA ILE A 27 -6.85 -11.17 28.75
C ILE A 27 -8.03 -11.92 28.14
N LYS A 28 -9.16 -12.00 28.84
CA LYS A 28 -10.38 -12.65 28.35
C LYS A 28 -10.90 -11.99 27.07
N ASN A 29 -10.85 -10.65 26.96
CA ASN A 29 -11.27 -9.93 25.76
C ASN A 29 -10.32 -10.16 24.58
N VAL A 30 -9.00 -10.23 24.83
CA VAL A 30 -8.01 -10.57 23.81
C VAL A 30 -8.20 -12.02 23.34
N ILE A 31 -8.37 -12.97 24.26
CA ILE A 31 -8.65 -14.37 23.93
C ILE A 31 -9.96 -14.46 23.13
N LYS A 32 -11.03 -13.77 23.56
CA LYS A 32 -12.27 -13.73 22.80
C LYS A 32 -12.05 -13.19 21.39
N TYR A 33 -11.29 -12.12 21.18
CA TYR A 33 -11.09 -11.52 19.86
C TYR A 33 -10.18 -12.37 18.95
N VAL A 34 -9.18 -13.03 19.52
CA VAL A 34 -8.21 -13.86 18.78
C VAL A 34 -8.76 -15.25 18.47
N PHE A 35 -9.53 -15.84 19.40
CA PHE A 35 -10.05 -17.20 19.25
C PHE A 35 -11.50 -17.27 18.75
N SER A 36 -12.28 -16.19 18.79
CA SER A 36 -13.62 -16.20 18.16
C SER A 36 -13.59 -16.54 16.66
N PRO A 37 -12.61 -16.09 15.85
CA PRO A 37 -12.49 -16.54 14.46
C PRO A 37 -12.11 -18.02 14.33
N LEU A 38 -11.33 -18.56 15.27
CA LEU A 38 -10.87 -19.95 15.26
C LEU A 38 -11.99 -20.93 15.63
N ILE A 39 -12.81 -20.60 16.64
CA ILE A 39 -13.94 -21.42 17.09
C ILE A 39 -15.08 -21.42 16.05
N ILE A 40 -15.26 -20.32 15.31
CA ILE A 40 -16.19 -20.24 14.18
C ILE A 40 -15.72 -21.17 13.04
N ARG A 41 -14.42 -21.35 12.86
CA ARG A 41 -13.84 -22.18 11.79
C ARG A 41 -14.02 -23.69 12.05
N GLU A 42 -13.97 -24.14 13.29
CA GLU A 42 -14.20 -25.57 13.63
C GLU A 42 -15.68 -25.98 13.59
N LYS A 43 -16.61 -25.07 13.92
CA LYS A 43 -18.06 -25.40 13.95
C LYS A 43 -18.74 -25.43 12.59
N PHE A 44 -18.13 -24.83 11.58
CA PHE A 44 -18.69 -24.72 10.24
C PHE A 44 -17.86 -25.56 9.27
N ASN A 45 -18.19 -26.84 9.18
CA ASN A 45 -17.73 -27.76 8.14
C ASN A 45 -18.35 -27.37 6.78
N VAL A 46 -18.10 -26.14 6.35
CA VAL A 46 -18.73 -25.51 5.18
C VAL A 46 -18.02 -26.01 3.94
N LYS A 47 -18.65 -26.99 3.27
CA LYS A 47 -18.50 -27.19 1.83
C LYS A 47 -18.52 -25.82 1.17
N THR A 48 -17.46 -25.47 0.47
CA THR A 48 -17.16 -24.14 -0.08
C THR A 48 -18.14 -23.74 -1.19
N TYR A 49 -19.39 -23.48 -0.85
CA TYR A 49 -20.25 -22.64 -1.67
C TYR A 49 -19.76 -21.20 -1.49
N ARG A 50 -18.91 -20.72 -2.43
CA ARG A 50 -18.54 -19.31 -2.55
C ARG A 50 -19.81 -18.49 -2.82
N LYS A 51 -20.50 -18.08 -1.75
CA LYS A 51 -21.61 -17.12 -1.82
C LYS A 51 -21.05 -15.88 -2.51
N ARG A 52 -21.62 -15.48 -3.65
CA ARG A 52 -21.14 -14.32 -4.43
C ARG A 52 -21.09 -13.11 -3.51
N ARG A 53 -19.86 -12.72 -3.17
CA ARG A 53 -19.58 -11.54 -2.37
C ARG A 53 -20.05 -10.31 -3.15
N ILE A 54 -20.66 -9.35 -2.47
CA ILE A 54 -20.88 -8.03 -3.06
C ILE A 54 -19.49 -7.42 -3.26
N CYS A 55 -19.06 -7.30 -4.53
CA CYS A 55 -17.74 -6.78 -4.87
C CYS A 55 -17.59 -5.37 -4.29
N PRO A 56 -16.57 -5.10 -3.44
CA PRO A 56 -16.36 -3.76 -2.93
C PRO A 56 -16.04 -2.77 -4.03
N SER A 57 -16.31 -1.50 -3.72
CA SER A 57 -15.96 -0.39 -4.61
C SER A 57 -14.45 -0.15 -4.68
N MET A 58 -13.70 -0.48 -3.63
CA MET A 58 -12.24 -0.37 -3.61
C MET A 58 -11.55 -1.64 -4.06
N THR A 59 -10.48 -1.49 -4.84
CA THR A 59 -9.65 -2.58 -5.33
C THR A 59 -8.23 -2.41 -4.83
N LEU A 60 -7.70 -3.46 -4.20
CA LEU A 60 -6.32 -3.53 -3.72
C LEU A 60 -5.54 -4.48 -4.61
N VAL A 61 -4.60 -3.93 -5.37
CA VAL A 61 -3.74 -4.68 -6.28
C VAL A 61 -2.39 -4.89 -5.60
N LEU A 62 -2.00 -6.14 -5.44
CA LEU A 62 -0.80 -6.54 -4.70
C LEU A 62 0.18 -7.21 -5.64
N ASP A 63 1.45 -6.80 -5.58
CA ASP A 63 2.54 -7.63 -6.08
C ASP A 63 2.77 -8.87 -5.18
N LEU A 64 3.54 -9.84 -5.69
CA LEU A 64 3.81 -11.11 -5.02
C LEU A 64 5.22 -11.15 -4.42
N ASP A 65 6.23 -11.18 -5.29
CA ASP A 65 7.63 -11.37 -4.92
C ASP A 65 8.16 -10.15 -4.18
N GLU A 66 8.83 -10.36 -3.04
CA GLU A 66 9.38 -9.29 -2.18
C GLU A 66 8.32 -8.33 -1.57
N THR A 67 7.05 -8.50 -1.92
CA THR A 67 5.88 -7.81 -1.34
C THR A 67 5.14 -8.69 -0.33
N LEU A 68 4.68 -9.89 -0.74
CA LEU A 68 3.94 -10.85 0.10
C LEU A 68 4.78 -12.06 0.50
N ILE A 69 5.74 -12.45 -0.33
CA ILE A 69 6.59 -13.62 -0.14
C ILE A 69 8.04 -13.29 -0.46
N TYR A 70 8.95 -14.18 -0.07
CA TYR A 70 10.33 -14.15 -0.51
C TYR A 70 10.73 -15.54 -1.00
N CYS A 71 11.16 -15.59 -2.25
CA CYS A 71 11.50 -16.80 -2.98
C CYS A 71 12.96 -16.80 -3.42
N THR A 72 13.65 -17.94 -3.26
CA THR A 72 15.05 -18.10 -3.64
C THR A 72 15.31 -19.44 -4.31
N LYS A 73 16.29 -19.49 -5.22
CA LYS A 73 16.71 -20.74 -5.89
C LYS A 73 17.45 -21.72 -4.99
N LYS A 74 18.10 -21.21 -3.94
CA LYS A 74 18.79 -22.00 -2.91
C LYS A 74 18.19 -21.67 -1.56
N LYS A 75 18.13 -22.65 -0.67
CA LYS A 75 17.64 -22.46 0.70
C LYS A 75 18.57 -21.49 1.44
N LYS A 76 18.05 -20.34 1.85
CA LYS A 76 18.78 -19.35 2.66
C LYS A 76 18.40 -19.41 4.12
N PHE A 77 17.14 -19.74 4.41
CA PHE A 77 16.60 -19.74 5.76
C PHE A 77 15.95 -21.07 6.11
N LYS A 78 16.02 -21.45 7.39
CA LYS A 78 15.41 -22.70 7.90
C LYS A 78 13.90 -22.75 7.70
N TYR A 79 13.22 -21.61 7.77
CA TYR A 79 11.76 -21.48 7.66
C TYR A 79 11.25 -21.36 6.22
N GLN A 80 12.13 -21.42 5.21
CA GLN A 80 11.68 -21.53 3.84
C GLN A 80 11.20 -22.96 3.55
N LYS A 81 10.04 -23.04 2.89
CA LYS A 81 9.47 -24.27 2.35
C LYS A 81 10.00 -24.51 0.94
N GLU A 82 10.36 -25.74 0.65
CA GLU A 82 10.72 -26.16 -0.70
C GLU A 82 9.44 -26.38 -1.53
N VAL A 83 9.49 -25.95 -2.78
CA VAL A 83 8.36 -25.90 -3.70
C VAL A 83 8.83 -26.23 -5.10
N ASP A 84 8.25 -27.25 -5.71
CA ASP A 84 8.51 -27.58 -7.11
C ASP A 84 7.55 -26.82 -8.02
N VAL A 85 8.11 -25.99 -8.90
CA VAL A 85 7.34 -25.18 -9.84
C VAL A 85 7.60 -25.65 -11.27
N LEU A 86 6.52 -25.89 -12.03
CA LEU A 86 6.63 -26.21 -13.45
C LEU A 86 6.91 -24.94 -14.26
N ILE A 87 8.10 -24.86 -14.85
CA ILE A 87 8.52 -23.75 -15.72
C ILE A 87 9.00 -24.34 -17.04
N ASN A 88 8.33 -23.98 -18.15
CA ASN A 88 8.69 -24.42 -19.50
C ASN A 88 8.84 -25.96 -19.62
N GLY A 89 7.93 -26.71 -18.99
CA GLY A 89 7.94 -28.18 -19.01
C GLY A 89 8.95 -28.85 -18.07
N LYS A 90 9.71 -28.10 -17.28
CA LYS A 90 10.65 -28.63 -16.29
C LYS A 90 10.26 -28.21 -14.88
N TYR A 91 10.37 -29.12 -13.93
CA TYR A 91 10.21 -28.78 -12.51
C TYR A 91 11.49 -28.10 -12.00
N LEU A 92 11.31 -26.96 -11.34
CA LEU A 92 12.36 -26.22 -10.66
C LEU A 92 12.00 -26.12 -9.17
N SER A 93 12.86 -26.67 -8.32
CA SER A 93 12.73 -26.55 -6.87
C SER A 93 13.14 -25.14 -6.41
N LEU A 94 12.25 -24.47 -5.71
CA LEU A 94 12.40 -23.13 -5.16
C LEU A 94 12.13 -23.14 -3.66
N TYR A 95 12.68 -22.16 -2.94
CA TYR A 95 12.54 -22.03 -1.50
C TYR A 95 11.75 -20.75 -1.17
N VAL A 96 10.57 -20.90 -0.61
CA VAL A 96 9.59 -19.83 -0.41
C VAL A 96 9.30 -19.63 1.08
N CYS A 97 9.21 -18.37 1.52
CA CYS A 97 8.68 -18.03 2.83
C CYS A 97 7.63 -16.90 2.72
N LYS A 98 6.66 -16.92 3.62
CA LYS A 98 5.58 -15.91 3.69
C LYS A 98 5.99 -14.72 4.54
N ARG A 99 5.62 -13.51 4.11
CA ARG A 99 5.85 -12.30 4.90
C ARG A 99 5.04 -12.34 6.20
N PRO A 100 5.61 -11.92 7.34
CA PRO A 100 4.85 -11.84 8.59
C PRO A 100 3.57 -11.02 8.43
N TYR A 101 2.53 -11.41 9.19
CA TYR A 101 1.21 -10.76 9.23
C TYR A 101 0.37 -10.81 7.95
N ILE A 102 0.77 -11.57 6.93
CA ILE A 102 0.02 -11.73 5.68
C ILE A 102 -1.44 -12.19 5.90
N ASP A 103 -1.66 -13.19 6.77
CA ASP A 103 -2.98 -13.72 7.09
C ASP A 103 -3.89 -12.67 7.75
N LEU A 104 -3.31 -11.86 8.65
CA LEU A 104 -4.01 -10.76 9.31
C LEU A 104 -4.31 -9.63 8.33
N PHE A 105 -3.36 -9.29 7.45
CA PHE A 105 -3.54 -8.29 6.42
C PHE A 105 -4.70 -8.64 5.48
N PHE A 106 -4.71 -9.87 4.96
CA PHE A 106 -5.81 -10.33 4.12
C PHE A 106 -7.12 -10.40 4.90
N SER A 107 -7.18 -11.05 6.06
CA SER A 107 -8.44 -11.19 6.81
C SER A 107 -9.08 -9.85 7.20
N VAL A 108 -8.29 -8.82 7.52
CA VAL A 108 -8.82 -7.50 7.90
C VAL A 108 -9.27 -6.68 6.69
N LEU A 109 -8.52 -6.73 5.58
CA LEU A 109 -8.84 -5.95 4.39
C LEU A 109 -9.85 -6.65 3.48
N TYR A 110 -9.89 -7.99 3.52
CA TYR A 110 -10.72 -8.82 2.66
C TYR A 110 -12.14 -8.31 2.65
N PRO A 111 -12.87 -8.05 3.75
CA PRO A 111 -14.27 -7.58 3.69
C PRO A 111 -14.49 -6.28 2.90
N PHE A 112 -13.47 -5.42 2.77
CA PHE A 112 -13.62 -4.05 2.27
C PHE A 112 -12.97 -3.79 0.90
N TYR A 113 -12.12 -4.71 0.45
CA TYR A 113 -11.40 -4.59 -0.81
C TYR A 113 -11.69 -5.79 -1.71
N GLU A 114 -11.87 -5.53 -3.00
CA GLU A 114 -11.60 -6.55 -4.01
C GLU A 114 -10.08 -6.72 -4.08
N ILE A 115 -9.62 -7.94 -3.83
CA ILE A 115 -8.20 -8.26 -3.72
C ILE A 115 -7.73 -8.86 -5.02
N VAL A 116 -6.75 -8.21 -5.64
CA VAL A 116 -6.18 -8.59 -6.92
C VAL A 116 -4.70 -8.86 -6.74
N ILE A 117 -4.21 -10.02 -7.16
CA ILE A 117 -2.78 -10.23 -7.36
C ILE A 117 -2.45 -9.77 -8.78
N PHE A 118 -1.48 -8.88 -8.92
CA PHE A 118 -0.92 -8.53 -10.22
C PHE A 118 0.60 -8.61 -10.12
N THR A 119 1.17 -9.71 -10.58
CA THR A 119 2.61 -10.00 -10.49
C THR A 119 3.26 -9.95 -11.86
N THR A 120 4.56 -9.63 -11.89
CA THR A 120 5.39 -9.77 -13.10
C THR A 120 5.94 -11.20 -13.26
N SER A 121 5.52 -12.15 -12.42
CA SER A 121 5.87 -13.56 -12.50
C SER A 121 4.90 -14.37 -13.36
N ILE A 122 5.38 -15.48 -13.92
CA ILE A 122 4.56 -16.37 -14.76
C ILE A 122 3.47 -17.06 -13.94
N LYS A 123 2.37 -17.40 -14.61
CA LYS A 123 1.20 -18.02 -13.98
C LYS A 123 1.52 -19.28 -13.15
N SER A 124 2.27 -20.22 -13.71
CA SER A 124 2.57 -21.50 -13.04
C SER A 124 3.30 -21.31 -11.71
N TYR A 125 4.24 -20.37 -11.66
CA TYR A 125 4.92 -19.97 -10.43
C TYR A 125 3.96 -19.34 -9.42
N ALA A 126 3.25 -18.29 -9.84
CA ALA A 126 2.43 -17.50 -8.94
C ALA A 126 1.29 -18.35 -8.34
N ASP A 127 0.62 -19.17 -9.14
CA ASP A 127 -0.43 -20.07 -8.66
C ASP A 127 0.10 -21.08 -7.63
N THR A 128 1.26 -21.70 -7.91
CA THR A 128 1.89 -22.65 -6.98
C THR A 128 2.21 -21.99 -5.64
N VAL A 129 2.84 -20.80 -5.68
CA VAL A 129 3.21 -20.05 -4.47
C VAL A 129 1.99 -19.63 -3.65
N LEU A 130 0.96 -19.06 -4.30
CA LEU A 130 -0.25 -18.58 -3.64
C LEU A 130 -1.02 -19.71 -2.93
N ASN A 131 -1.04 -20.90 -3.54
CA ASN A 131 -1.62 -22.09 -2.93
C ASN A 131 -0.85 -22.52 -1.67
N ILE A 132 0.48 -22.47 -1.71
CA ILE A 132 1.34 -22.97 -0.61
C ILE A 132 1.33 -22.04 0.61
N ILE A 133 1.17 -20.74 0.39
CA ILE A 133 1.03 -19.78 1.49
C ILE A 133 -0.41 -19.69 2.02
N ASP A 134 -1.35 -20.43 1.43
CA ASP A 134 -2.77 -20.53 1.83
C ASP A 134 -3.50 -19.18 1.88
N VAL A 135 -3.35 -18.35 0.84
CA VAL A 135 -4.07 -17.07 0.72
C VAL A 135 -5.02 -17.00 -0.48
N ASP A 136 -5.07 -18.05 -1.30
CA ASP A 136 -5.87 -18.09 -2.54
C ASP A 136 -7.35 -17.81 -2.31
N HIS A 137 -7.87 -18.24 -1.17
CA HIS A 137 -9.26 -18.03 -0.79
C HIS A 137 -9.63 -16.57 -0.53
N TYR A 138 -8.66 -15.67 -0.33
CA TYR A 138 -8.87 -14.22 -0.22
C TYR A 138 -8.79 -13.47 -1.54
N ILE A 139 -8.34 -14.11 -2.62
CA ILE A 139 -8.02 -13.44 -3.89
C ILE A 139 -9.22 -13.51 -4.82
N ASP A 140 -9.67 -12.33 -5.32
CA ASP A 140 -10.79 -12.22 -6.23
C ASP A 140 -10.36 -12.37 -7.70
N LYS A 141 -9.18 -11.83 -8.07
CA LYS A 141 -8.60 -11.92 -9.43
C LYS A 141 -7.07 -12.03 -9.39
N LYS A 142 -6.51 -12.64 -10.43
CA LYS A 142 -5.07 -12.78 -10.62
C LYS A 142 -4.69 -12.34 -12.03
N PHE A 143 -3.61 -11.57 -12.11
CA PHE A 143 -2.96 -11.15 -13.33
C PHE A 143 -1.46 -11.44 -13.19
N TYR A 144 -0.86 -11.89 -14.28
CA TYR A 144 0.48 -12.43 -14.30
C TYR A 144 1.37 -11.67 -15.30
N ARG A 145 2.57 -12.18 -15.55
CA ARG A 145 3.51 -11.61 -16.52
C ARG A 145 2.87 -11.41 -17.89
N GLU A 146 2.05 -12.36 -18.34
CA GLU A 146 1.43 -12.36 -19.66
C GLU A 146 0.36 -11.25 -19.79
N ASP A 147 -0.15 -10.74 -18.66
CA ASP A 147 -1.11 -9.64 -18.62
C ASP A 147 -0.43 -8.25 -18.51
N CYS A 148 0.89 -8.22 -18.32
CA CYS A 148 1.67 -6.99 -18.30
C CYS A 148 1.90 -6.45 -19.71
N TYR A 149 2.07 -5.14 -19.81
CA TYR A 149 2.64 -4.54 -21.02
C TYR A 149 4.17 -4.71 -20.99
N GLU A 150 4.70 -5.44 -21.96
CA GLU A 150 6.13 -5.74 -22.05
C GLU A 150 6.88 -4.68 -22.87
N ILE A 151 7.97 -4.15 -22.30
CA ILE A 151 8.90 -3.20 -22.92
C ILE A 151 10.28 -3.86 -23.00
N ASN A 152 10.88 -3.85 -24.19
CA ASN A 152 12.23 -4.40 -24.44
C ASN A 152 12.47 -5.83 -23.92
N LYS A 153 11.44 -6.68 -23.84
CA LYS A 153 11.53 -8.05 -23.31
C LYS A 153 12.07 -8.17 -21.87
N LYS A 154 12.08 -7.08 -21.11
CA LYS A 154 12.73 -7.01 -19.79
C LYS A 154 11.91 -6.25 -18.75
N ILE A 155 11.14 -5.26 -19.18
CA ILE A 155 10.35 -4.41 -18.29
C ILE A 155 8.88 -4.77 -18.47
N TYR A 156 8.21 -5.13 -17.38
CA TYR A 156 6.80 -5.49 -17.37
C TYR A 156 6.02 -4.42 -16.60
N ILE A 157 5.09 -3.75 -17.28
CA ILE A 157 4.26 -2.69 -16.71
C ILE A 157 2.85 -3.20 -16.45
N LYS A 158 2.39 -3.06 -15.21
CA LYS A 158 1.05 -3.46 -14.76
C LYS A 158 0.00 -2.47 -15.25
N ASN A 159 -0.91 -2.92 -16.12
CA ASN A 159 -1.97 -2.09 -16.69
C ASN A 159 -3.23 -2.12 -15.82
N LEU A 160 -3.46 -1.13 -14.95
CA LEU A 160 -4.64 -1.10 -14.07
C LEU A 160 -5.98 -1.07 -14.82
N LEU A 161 -5.99 -0.60 -16.07
CA LEU A 161 -7.18 -0.62 -16.92
C LEU A 161 -7.63 -2.03 -17.32
N ASN A 162 -6.75 -3.04 -17.23
CA ASN A 162 -7.13 -4.45 -17.40
C ASN A 162 -8.04 -4.94 -16.26
N ILE A 163 -8.01 -4.25 -15.12
CA ILE A 163 -8.80 -4.62 -13.93
C ILE A 163 -10.16 -3.94 -13.97
N LYS A 164 -10.18 -2.60 -14.09
CA LYS A 164 -11.40 -1.76 -14.17
C LYS A 164 -11.13 -0.46 -14.94
N LYS A 165 -12.17 0.10 -15.56
CA LYS A 165 -12.13 1.41 -16.23
C LYS A 165 -11.87 2.57 -15.26
N GLU A 166 -12.56 2.58 -14.12
CA GLU A 166 -12.39 3.62 -13.10
C GLU A 166 -11.24 3.25 -12.15
N ILE A 167 -10.14 4.01 -12.20
CA ILE A 167 -8.95 3.77 -11.37
C ILE A 167 -8.91 4.62 -10.08
N SER A 168 -9.89 5.50 -9.84
CA SER A 168 -9.96 6.38 -8.65
C SER A 168 -10.01 5.61 -7.32
N LYS A 169 -10.32 4.30 -7.38
CA LYS A 169 -10.48 3.38 -6.25
C LYS A 169 -9.53 2.19 -6.28
N ILE A 170 -8.54 2.20 -7.18
CA ILE A 170 -7.55 1.13 -7.32
C ILE A 170 -6.25 1.57 -6.66
N ILE A 171 -5.69 0.74 -5.78
CA ILE A 171 -4.38 1.01 -5.17
C ILE A 171 -3.43 -0.12 -5.54
N LEU A 172 -2.28 0.21 -6.14
CA LEU A 172 -1.23 -0.73 -6.50
C LEU A 172 -0.13 -0.71 -5.44
N ILE A 173 0.02 -1.81 -4.72
CA ILE A 173 1.11 -2.04 -3.77
C ILE A 173 2.19 -2.86 -4.44
N ASP A 174 3.40 -2.32 -4.48
CA ASP A 174 4.60 -2.97 -5.01
C ASP A 174 5.82 -2.42 -4.28
N ASP A 175 6.88 -3.19 -4.20
CA ASP A 175 8.16 -2.71 -3.67
C ASP A 175 9.00 -1.99 -4.74
N THR A 176 8.76 -2.31 -6.02
CA THR A 176 9.51 -1.79 -7.16
C THR A 176 8.89 -0.51 -7.73
N ASN A 177 9.74 0.52 -7.97
CA ASN A 177 9.28 1.78 -8.55
C ASN A 177 8.83 1.66 -10.02
N ILE A 178 9.21 0.59 -10.73
CA ILE A 178 8.81 0.36 -12.14
C ILE A 178 7.27 0.31 -12.25
N SER A 179 6.61 -0.25 -11.24
CA SER A 179 5.15 -0.34 -11.17
C SER A 179 4.45 1.02 -11.04
N SER A 180 5.16 2.08 -10.62
CA SER A 180 4.59 3.43 -10.50
C SER A 180 4.58 4.20 -11.82
N VAL A 181 5.23 3.70 -12.87
CA VAL A 181 5.57 4.52 -14.05
C VAL A 181 4.32 4.95 -14.83
N LYS A 182 3.35 4.03 -15.00
CA LYS A 182 2.10 4.32 -15.73
C LYS A 182 1.03 4.93 -14.84
N TYR A 183 1.01 4.58 -13.54
CA TYR A 183 -0.02 5.00 -12.59
C TYR A 183 0.58 5.50 -11.27
N PRO A 184 1.37 6.59 -11.29
CA PRO A 184 2.09 7.05 -10.11
C PRO A 184 1.14 7.44 -8.97
N ASP A 185 -0.01 8.02 -9.27
CA ASP A 185 -1.00 8.40 -8.26
C ASP A 185 -1.80 7.22 -7.71
N ASN A 186 -1.72 6.04 -8.31
CA ASN A 186 -2.33 4.82 -7.77
C ASN A 186 -1.34 3.97 -6.99
N PHE A 187 -0.06 4.37 -6.99
CA PHE A 187 1.03 3.58 -6.47
C PHE A 187 1.25 3.81 -4.97
N PHE A 188 1.38 2.71 -4.23
CA PHE A 188 1.81 2.70 -2.85
C PHE A 188 3.09 1.86 -2.76
N GLN A 189 4.23 2.52 -2.58
CA GLN A 189 5.49 1.82 -2.35
C GLN A 189 5.48 1.13 -0.99
N ILE A 190 5.59 -0.21 -0.99
CA ILE A 190 5.83 -0.99 0.22
C ILE A 190 7.34 -1.23 0.40
N LYS A 191 7.77 -1.44 1.65
CA LYS A 191 9.14 -1.88 1.91
C LYS A 191 9.35 -3.28 1.32
N LYS A 192 10.36 -3.40 0.45
CA LYS A 192 10.89 -4.68 -0.04
C LYS A 192 11.19 -5.62 1.12
N TRP A 193 10.77 -6.88 1.01
CA TRP A 193 10.93 -7.89 2.06
C TRP A 193 11.74 -9.09 1.57
N GLN A 194 12.78 -9.43 2.32
CA GLN A 194 13.75 -10.46 1.95
C GLN A 194 13.90 -11.53 3.05
N GLY A 195 12.77 -11.88 3.69
CA GLY A 195 12.72 -12.95 4.68
C GLY A 195 12.78 -12.52 6.14
N ASP A 196 12.99 -11.25 6.48
CA ASP A 196 13.08 -10.81 7.89
C ASP A 196 11.80 -11.11 8.68
N LEU A 197 11.90 -11.95 9.72
CA LEU A 197 10.77 -12.35 10.56
C LEU A 197 10.29 -11.25 11.52
N ASN A 198 11.11 -10.22 11.76
CA ASN A 198 10.73 -9.07 12.57
C ASN A 198 10.01 -7.98 11.76
N ASP A 199 9.80 -8.20 10.45
CA ASP A 199 9.07 -7.26 9.59
C ASP A 199 7.61 -7.09 10.05
N THR A 200 7.19 -5.85 10.26
CA THR A 200 5.81 -5.49 10.63
C THR A 200 5.09 -4.71 9.54
N GLU A 201 5.65 -4.57 8.33
CA GLU A 201 5.17 -3.60 7.34
C GLU A 201 3.71 -3.88 6.94
N LEU A 202 3.36 -5.15 6.68
CA LEU A 202 1.98 -5.53 6.36
C LEU A 202 1.02 -5.22 7.51
N LEU A 203 1.44 -5.40 8.77
CA LEU A 203 0.64 -5.01 9.93
C LEU A 203 0.47 -3.49 10.01
N ASP A 204 1.56 -2.75 9.81
CA ASP A 204 1.62 -1.30 10.00
C ASP A 204 0.79 -0.52 8.98
N ILE A 205 0.63 -1.05 7.76
CA ILE A 205 -0.12 -0.41 6.69
C ILE A 205 -1.64 -0.70 6.74
N ILE A 206 -2.12 -1.72 7.46
CA ILE A 206 -3.55 -2.05 7.58
C ILE A 206 -4.40 -0.83 7.94
N PRO A 207 -4.07 -0.02 8.98
CA PRO A 207 -4.92 1.11 9.37
C PRO A 207 -4.98 2.20 8.29
N PHE A 208 -3.96 2.32 7.45
CA PHE A 208 -3.97 3.27 6.34
C PHE A 208 -5.02 2.85 5.30
N PHE A 209 -5.02 1.59 4.87
CA PHE A 209 -6.02 1.07 3.93
C PHE A 209 -7.43 1.09 4.52
N LEU A 210 -7.62 0.76 5.79
CA LEU A 210 -8.94 0.88 6.42
C LEU A 210 -9.51 2.31 6.38
N ASN A 211 -8.66 3.34 6.43
CA ASN A 211 -9.10 4.73 6.32
C ASN A 211 -9.32 5.17 4.87
N LEU A 212 -8.53 4.66 3.92
CA LEU A 212 -8.67 5.01 2.49
C LEU A 212 -10.07 4.70 1.96
N ARG A 213 -10.74 3.67 2.47
CA ARG A 213 -12.14 3.33 2.13
C ARG A 213 -13.11 4.51 2.14
N LYS A 214 -12.87 5.53 2.97
CA LYS A 214 -13.73 6.72 3.11
C LYS A 214 -13.46 7.79 2.05
N VAL A 215 -12.39 7.64 1.29
CA VAL A 215 -11.89 8.63 0.34
C VAL A 215 -12.56 8.41 -1.01
N ARG A 216 -13.08 9.48 -1.63
CA ARG A 216 -13.71 9.41 -2.96
C ARG A 216 -12.72 9.02 -4.06
N ASP A 217 -11.52 9.59 -4.04
CA ASP A 217 -10.45 9.30 -5.00
C ASP A 217 -9.10 9.17 -4.28
N ILE A 218 -8.54 7.96 -4.29
CA ILE A 218 -7.31 7.63 -3.56
C ILE A 218 -6.08 8.35 -4.14
N ARG A 219 -6.15 8.78 -5.41
CA ARG A 219 -5.03 9.40 -6.13
C ARG A 219 -4.56 10.68 -5.48
N SER A 220 -5.51 11.42 -4.91
CA SER A 220 -5.27 12.63 -4.12
C SER A 220 -4.43 12.42 -2.84
N ILE A 221 -4.23 11.16 -2.42
CA ILE A 221 -3.51 10.80 -1.19
C ILE A 221 -2.22 10.05 -1.53
N CYS A 222 -2.26 9.12 -2.48
CA CYS A 222 -1.07 8.36 -2.87
C CYS A 222 -0.02 9.25 -3.55
N SER A 223 -0.43 10.32 -4.26
CA SER A 223 0.48 11.30 -4.88
C SER A 223 1.51 11.91 -3.89
N PHE A 224 1.19 12.01 -2.60
CA PHE A 224 2.14 12.50 -1.58
C PHE A 224 3.32 11.61 -1.29
N ARG A 225 3.14 10.32 -1.53
CA ARG A 225 4.15 9.31 -1.21
C ARG A 225 5.19 9.19 -2.32
N SER A 226 4.90 9.70 -3.50
CA SER A 226 5.77 9.56 -4.67
C SER A 226 7.15 10.18 -4.41
N LYS A 227 8.19 9.35 -4.60
CA LYS A 227 9.60 9.77 -4.61
C LYS A 227 9.90 10.60 -5.87
N SER A 228 11.00 11.35 -5.84
CA SER A 228 11.34 12.31 -6.89
C SER A 228 11.46 11.65 -8.28
N GLN A 229 10.97 12.35 -9.32
CA GLN A 229 11.00 11.98 -10.74
C GLN A 229 12.40 11.52 -11.24
N LYS A 230 13.48 11.96 -10.57
CA LYS A 230 14.88 11.67 -10.94
C LYS A 230 15.27 10.20 -10.84
N ASP A 231 14.60 9.42 -9.97
CA ASP A 231 14.89 7.98 -9.83
C ASP A 231 14.22 7.16 -10.94
N ILE A 232 13.10 7.64 -11.46
CA ILE A 232 12.34 6.99 -12.54
C ILE A 232 13.06 7.20 -13.88
N SER A 233 13.52 8.41 -14.18
CA SER A 233 14.20 8.70 -15.45
C SER A 233 15.44 7.83 -15.65
N LYS A 234 16.24 7.61 -14.61
CA LYS A 234 17.42 6.72 -14.60
C LYS A 234 17.12 5.28 -15.08
N LEU A 235 15.92 4.76 -14.82
CA LEU A 235 15.53 3.40 -15.22
C LEU A 235 15.24 3.29 -16.73
N PHE A 236 14.93 4.40 -17.40
CA PHE A 236 14.46 4.43 -18.79
C PHE A 236 15.47 4.99 -19.79
N PHE A 237 16.65 5.47 -19.35
CA PHE A 237 17.69 6.02 -20.25
C PHE A 237 18.19 5.04 -21.33
N ASN A 238 17.92 3.74 -21.19
CA ASN A 238 18.34 2.70 -22.14
C ASN A 238 17.19 2.16 -23.02
N VAL A 239 16.02 2.81 -23.04
CA VAL A 239 14.86 2.35 -23.83
C VAL A 239 14.76 3.15 -25.13
N PRO A 240 14.69 2.51 -26.32
CA PRO A 240 14.58 3.21 -27.60
C PRO A 240 13.30 4.06 -27.71
N ASP A 241 13.42 5.27 -28.26
CA ASP A 241 12.35 6.28 -28.36
C ASP A 241 11.05 5.79 -29.03
N LYS A 242 11.13 4.82 -29.94
CA LYS A 242 9.94 4.24 -30.61
C LYS A 242 9.00 3.51 -29.65
N GLN A 243 9.50 2.99 -28.52
CA GLN A 243 8.66 2.39 -27.46
C GLN A 243 8.25 3.40 -26.38
N ILE A 244 8.82 4.61 -26.39
CA ILE A 244 8.44 5.71 -25.48
C ILE A 244 7.12 6.36 -25.91
N LYS A 245 6.70 6.20 -27.18
CA LYS A 245 5.41 6.72 -27.70
C LYS A 245 4.16 6.25 -26.93
N TYR A 246 4.25 5.15 -26.18
CA TYR A 246 3.17 4.67 -25.31
C TYR A 246 2.99 5.52 -24.04
N PHE A 247 4.00 6.30 -23.64
CA PHE A 247 3.88 7.28 -22.57
C PHE A 247 3.17 8.56 -23.03
N THR A 248 3.22 8.87 -24.33
CA THR A 248 2.78 10.18 -24.86
C THR A 248 1.37 10.20 -25.44
N HIS A 249 0.67 9.06 -25.53
CA HIS A 249 -0.65 9.02 -26.20
C HIS A 249 -1.81 9.65 -25.41
N ASN A 250 -1.56 10.17 -24.22
CA ASN A 250 -2.40 11.18 -23.59
C ASN A 250 -1.47 12.23 -23.01
N ASN A 251 -1.51 13.46 -23.55
CA ASN A 251 -0.80 14.64 -23.05
C ASN A 251 -0.41 14.53 -21.57
N LEU A 252 0.86 14.21 -21.31
CA LEU A 252 1.49 14.34 -19.99
C LEU A 252 1.71 15.84 -19.69
N THR A 253 0.67 16.65 -19.85
CA THR A 253 0.50 17.85 -19.03
C THR A 253 0.17 17.33 -17.64
N CYS A 254 1.23 17.08 -16.88
CA CYS A 254 1.19 16.88 -15.45
C CYS A 254 0.74 18.19 -14.79
N LEU A 255 -0.52 18.57 -15.00
CA LEU A 255 -1.18 19.69 -14.36
C LEU A 255 -1.67 19.19 -13.01
N TYR A 256 -0.76 19.13 -12.03
CA TYR A 256 -1.15 19.00 -10.63
C TYR A 256 -1.83 20.31 -10.18
N SER A 257 -3.15 20.40 -10.35
CA SER A 257 -3.95 21.51 -9.83
C SER A 257 -4.97 21.04 -8.80
N ASN A 258 -4.51 20.28 -7.80
CA ASN A 258 -5.21 20.20 -6.53
C ASN A 258 -4.20 20.54 -5.45
N SER A 259 -4.42 21.65 -4.76
CA SER A 259 -3.50 22.21 -3.76
C SER A 259 -2.88 21.10 -2.91
N PHE A 260 -1.55 20.99 -2.99
CA PHE A 260 -0.75 20.11 -2.13
C PHE A 260 -1.11 20.30 -0.63
N ALA A 261 -1.63 21.47 -0.23
CA ALA A 261 -2.13 21.70 1.12
C ALA A 261 -3.45 20.94 1.41
N PHE A 262 -4.43 20.98 0.51
CA PHE A 262 -5.71 20.25 0.67
C PHE A 262 -5.49 18.73 0.73
N GLN A 263 -4.64 18.27 -0.19
CA GLN A 263 -4.23 16.90 -0.27
C GLN A 263 -3.47 16.52 1.07
N ALA A 264 -2.59 17.38 1.62
CA ALA A 264 -1.78 17.08 2.81
C ALA A 264 -2.64 17.08 4.09
N ILE A 265 -3.68 17.92 4.12
CA ILE A 265 -4.72 17.91 5.15
C ILE A 265 -5.48 16.57 5.16
N ASN A 266 -5.78 15.98 4.00
CA ASN A 266 -6.43 14.67 3.95
C ASN A 266 -5.51 13.54 4.41
N TYR A 267 -4.23 13.58 4.01
CA TYR A 267 -3.22 12.65 4.53
C TYR A 267 -3.07 12.79 6.05
N LEU A 268 -2.98 14.02 6.57
CA LEU A 268 -2.92 14.31 7.99
C LEU A 268 -4.20 13.89 8.71
N LYS A 269 -5.41 14.08 8.17
CA LYS A 269 -6.66 13.61 8.80
C LYS A 269 -6.70 12.08 8.92
N ILE A 270 -6.24 11.36 7.90
CA ILE A 270 -6.13 9.89 7.90
C ILE A 270 -5.08 9.44 8.91
N PHE A 271 -3.93 10.10 8.90
CA PHE A 271 -2.84 9.87 9.84
C PHE A 271 -3.33 10.12 11.28
N MET A 272 -3.92 11.29 11.55
CA MET A 272 -4.51 11.73 12.84
C MET A 272 -5.59 10.77 13.37
N ASN A 273 -6.41 10.16 12.50
CA ASN A 273 -7.34 9.11 12.93
C ASN A 273 -6.66 7.85 13.49
N LYS A 274 -5.42 7.54 13.08
CA LYS A 274 -4.57 6.49 13.66
C LYS A 274 -4.08 6.85 15.08
N PHE A 275 -4.02 8.14 15.42
CA PHE A 275 -3.50 8.66 16.69
C PHE A 275 -4.55 8.86 17.79
N ARG A 276 -5.81 8.50 17.51
CA ARG A 276 -6.88 8.45 18.51
C ARG A 276 -6.60 7.43 19.65
N TYR A 277 -5.56 6.62 19.53
CA TYR A 277 -5.09 5.66 20.53
C TYR A 277 -3.93 6.15 21.42
N ALA A 278 -3.37 7.35 21.18
CA ALA A 278 -2.38 7.95 22.08
C ALA A 278 -3.10 8.49 23.33
N SER A 279 -3.11 7.69 24.40
CA SER A 279 -3.90 7.93 25.61
C SER A 279 -3.34 9.01 26.55
N LYS A 280 -2.08 9.45 26.38
CA LYS A 280 -1.41 10.40 27.29
C LYS A 280 -0.76 11.59 26.56
N LYS A 281 -0.91 12.79 27.11
CA LYS A 281 -0.37 14.08 26.61
C LYS A 281 1.14 14.06 26.32
N LYS A 282 1.93 13.30 27.09
CA LYS A 282 3.38 13.15 26.89
C LYS A 282 3.73 12.42 25.58
N GLN A 283 2.96 11.40 25.22
CA GLN A 283 3.15 10.67 23.95
C GLN A 283 2.79 11.54 22.75
N TRP A 284 1.77 12.38 22.87
CA TRP A 284 1.42 13.40 21.87
C TRP A 284 2.57 14.38 21.61
N ASN A 285 3.23 14.88 22.66
CA ASN A 285 4.31 15.84 22.52
C ASN A 285 5.58 15.24 21.90
N GLU A 286 5.99 14.04 22.31
CA GLU A 286 7.14 13.36 21.68
C GLU A 286 6.88 12.97 20.23
N LEU A 287 5.66 12.54 19.95
CA LEU A 287 5.26 12.15 18.61
C LEU A 287 5.12 13.38 17.68
N GLY A 288 4.57 14.49 18.18
CA GLY A 288 4.55 15.77 17.47
C GLY A 288 5.96 16.24 17.10
N LYS A 289 6.94 16.05 18.00
CA LYS A 289 8.35 16.31 17.69
C LYS A 289 8.89 15.38 16.59
N LYS A 290 8.60 14.08 16.63
CA LYS A 290 9.01 13.12 15.58
C LYS A 290 8.40 13.45 14.21
N ILE A 291 7.12 13.83 14.17
CA ILE A 291 6.43 14.26 12.95
C ILE A 291 7.06 15.54 12.40
N ASN A 292 7.30 16.54 13.25
CA ASN A 292 7.88 17.81 12.82
C ASN A 292 9.30 17.60 12.28
N ASN A 293 10.11 16.74 12.91
CA ASN A 293 11.43 16.38 12.39
C ASN A 293 11.35 15.66 11.03
N LYS A 294 10.36 14.77 10.84
CA LYS A 294 10.17 14.07 9.57
C LYS A 294 9.63 15.00 8.46
N LEU A 295 8.72 15.91 8.79
CA LEU A 295 8.26 16.95 7.85
C LEU A 295 9.38 17.91 7.46
N LYS A 296 10.30 18.25 8.38
CA LYS A 296 11.51 19.03 8.06
C LYS A 296 12.49 18.30 7.14
N SER A 297 12.46 16.96 7.10
CA SER A 297 13.27 16.15 6.19
C SER A 297 12.69 16.03 4.78
N TYR A 298 11.46 16.50 4.53
CA TYR A 298 10.88 16.54 3.19
C TYR A 298 11.44 17.75 2.40
N PRO A 299 11.68 17.59 1.08
CA PRO A 299 12.36 18.59 0.25
C PRO A 299 11.59 19.91 0.03
N TYR A 300 10.37 20.04 0.56
CA TYR A 300 9.54 21.23 0.42
C TYR A 300 9.06 21.73 1.78
N SER A 301 9.38 22.98 2.13
CA SER A 301 8.91 23.59 3.38
C SER A 301 7.41 23.89 3.32
N LEU A 302 6.71 23.68 4.44
CA LEU A 302 5.29 24.03 4.59
C LEU A 302 4.99 25.52 4.30
N SER A 303 5.98 26.39 4.45
CA SER A 303 5.88 27.81 4.10
C SER A 303 5.80 28.06 2.59
N LYS A 304 6.41 27.22 1.75
CA LYS A 304 6.31 27.31 0.27
C LYS A 304 4.98 26.80 -0.28
N LEU A 305 4.22 26.04 0.51
CA LEU A 305 2.90 25.52 0.13
C LEU A 305 1.76 26.55 0.27
N LYS A 306 2.04 27.71 0.88
CA LYS A 306 1.00 28.67 1.30
C LYS A 306 0.85 29.88 0.38
N GLY A 307 1.57 29.98 -0.74
CA GLY A 307 1.54 31.21 -1.54
C GLY A 307 2.04 31.13 -2.98
N SER A 308 1.57 30.19 -3.81
CA SER A 308 1.90 30.25 -5.25
C SER A 308 0.80 29.76 -6.20
N SER A 309 -0.48 29.78 -5.81
CA SER A 309 -1.52 29.29 -6.74
C SER A 309 -1.96 30.32 -7.77
N ASP A 310 -1.98 31.61 -7.44
CA ASP A 310 -2.75 32.56 -8.27
C ASP A 310 -1.84 33.46 -9.12
N ASP A 311 -0.79 34.04 -8.54
CA ASP A 311 0.09 34.98 -9.25
C ASP A 311 1.01 34.30 -10.28
N GLU A 312 1.58 33.13 -9.94
CA GLU A 312 2.44 32.38 -10.87
C GLU A 312 1.65 31.75 -12.04
N GLU A 313 0.38 31.42 -11.83
CA GLU A 313 -0.46 30.85 -12.88
C GLU A 313 -0.93 31.92 -13.87
N GLU A 314 -1.19 33.14 -13.39
CA GLU A 314 -1.51 34.27 -14.26
C GLU A 314 -0.31 34.72 -15.10
N GLU A 315 0.88 34.75 -14.52
CA GLU A 315 2.11 35.07 -15.26
C GLU A 315 2.42 34.02 -16.33
N ARG A 316 2.28 32.73 -16.02
CA ARG A 316 2.44 31.63 -17.01
C ARG A 316 1.38 31.67 -18.12
N ARG A 317 0.12 32.01 -17.81
CA ARG A 317 -0.92 32.21 -18.83
C ARG A 317 -0.58 33.36 -19.78
N ARG A 318 0.03 34.44 -19.27
CA ARG A 318 0.51 35.56 -20.09
C ARG A 318 1.70 35.16 -20.97
N THR A 319 2.62 34.31 -20.49
CA THR A 319 3.75 33.81 -21.28
C THR A 319 3.30 32.84 -22.38
N LEU A 320 2.39 31.90 -22.08
CA LEU A 320 1.84 30.97 -23.08
C LEU A 320 1.07 31.69 -24.19
N LYS A 321 0.28 32.72 -23.87
CA LYS A 321 -0.40 33.54 -24.88
C LYS A 321 0.57 34.27 -25.80
N LYS A 322 1.74 34.70 -25.29
CA LYS A 322 2.81 35.32 -26.11
C LYS A 322 3.48 34.31 -27.05
N ILE A 323 3.69 33.07 -26.60
CA ILE A 323 4.34 32.01 -27.40
C ILE A 323 3.41 31.54 -28.53
N VAL A 324 2.12 31.36 -28.25
CA VAL A 324 1.12 30.97 -29.27
C VAL A 324 0.94 32.05 -30.33
N LYS A 325 0.96 33.35 -29.95
CA LYS A 325 0.93 34.46 -30.91
C LYS A 325 2.17 34.50 -31.83
N ARG A 326 3.35 34.14 -31.33
CA ARG A 326 4.59 34.11 -32.14
C ARG A 326 4.65 32.92 -33.10
N GLY A 327 4.08 31.77 -32.73
CA GLY A 327 4.04 30.58 -33.58
C GLY A 327 3.09 30.68 -34.78
N LEU A 328 2.06 31.54 -34.72
CA LEU A 328 1.10 31.75 -35.82
C LEU A 328 1.61 32.69 -36.92
N HIS A 329 2.63 33.52 -36.66
CA HIS A 329 3.23 34.39 -37.68
C HIS A 329 4.43 33.77 -38.43
N HIS A 330 4.82 32.54 -38.11
CA HIS A 330 5.96 31.85 -38.76
C HIS A 330 5.57 30.66 -39.64
N ARG A 331 4.27 30.49 -39.95
CA ARG A 331 3.77 29.41 -40.84
C ARG A 331 3.00 29.92 -42.07
N SER A 332 3.21 31.18 -42.45
CA SER A 332 2.61 31.79 -43.64
C SER A 332 3.68 32.49 -44.48
N GLY A 333 4.70 31.75 -44.88
CA GLY A 333 5.82 32.25 -45.68
C GLY A 333 6.87 31.17 -45.90
N ASP A 334 6.50 30.15 -46.68
CA ASP A 334 7.42 29.43 -47.58
C ASP A 334 6.54 28.55 -48.47
N SER A 335 6.29 29.08 -49.66
CA SER A 335 5.66 28.48 -50.82
C SER A 335 6.66 28.48 -51.95
#